data_AF-A0A497CZR1-F1
#
_entry.id   AF-A0A497CZR1-F1
#
_cell.length_a   1.000
_cell.length_b   1.000
_cell.length_c   1.000
_cell.angle_alpha   90.00
_cell.angle_beta   90.00
_cell.angle_gamma   90.00
#
_symmetry.space_group_name_H-M   'P 1'
#
loop_
_entity.id
_entity.type
_entity.pdbx_description
1 polymer ?
#
loop_
_entity_poly.entity_id
_entity_poly.type
_entity_poly.pdbx_seq_one_letter_code
_entity_poly.pdbx_strand_id
1 'polypeptide(L)'
;MSLLRTMMTHLGKEDELPVQNPVEQTKEVPVPPRILFVATDLEFRKFDRVGAKDRDIEYDGKVFRRLDPEYFAWLRSRMVAARNAHQAGKLPDRTWNLLRERFNRVQELAIQELGDKALQKSVRSLNPKTYEAPAKHQKKDWIYPAEEAWKCKQPVTSRAVAKVDAIRDEAMAKGWHEARLYQNQGRFRFPCGQDYGLVCFVDGDQEIGAVTERFIEIIHGAGTQRPSTLRFYNPDVPQPWLKKVEPDK
;
A
#
# COMPACT_ATOMS: atom_id res chain seq x y z
N MET A 1 -44.83 -44.12 4.57
CA MET A 1 -44.72 -45.41 3.84
C MET A 1 -45.49 -45.23 2.54
N SER A 2 -44.81 -44.95 1.42
CA SER A 2 -44.03 -45.91 0.60
C SER A 2 -44.94 -46.64 -0.37
N LEU A 3 -44.65 -46.55 -1.67
CA LEU A 3 -44.22 -47.68 -2.49
C LEU A 3 -43.92 -47.22 -3.94
N LEU A 4 -42.82 -47.74 -4.50
CA LEU A 4 -42.58 -47.99 -5.95
C LEU A 4 -42.70 -46.76 -6.88
N ARG A 5 -41.62 -46.12 -7.34
CA ARG A 5 -40.36 -46.65 -7.90
C ARG A 5 -40.59 -47.56 -9.12
N THR A 6 -40.23 -47.03 -10.29
CA THR A 6 -39.91 -47.75 -11.54
C THR A 6 -41.09 -48.36 -12.31
N MET A 7 -41.30 -47.92 -13.56
CA MET A 7 -40.99 -48.74 -14.76
C MET A 7 -40.91 -47.87 -16.01
N MET A 8 -39.86 -48.08 -16.81
CA MET A 8 -39.68 -47.52 -18.15
C MET A 8 -40.44 -48.39 -19.17
N THR A 9 -40.93 -47.84 -20.28
CA THR A 9 -40.43 -48.05 -21.67
C THR A 9 -41.42 -47.56 -22.74
N HIS A 10 -40.87 -47.30 -23.94
CA HIS A 10 -41.47 -47.03 -25.26
C HIS A 10 -41.46 -45.54 -25.69
N LEU A 11 -40.41 -45.04 -26.36
CA LEU A 11 -39.95 -45.22 -27.76
C LEU A 11 -40.93 -44.72 -28.84
N GLY A 12 -40.60 -43.58 -29.46
CA GLY A 12 -41.28 -43.03 -30.64
C GLY A 12 -40.72 -41.66 -31.09
N LYS A 13 -39.93 -41.68 -32.17
CA LYS A 13 -39.58 -40.57 -33.10
C LYS A 13 -40.78 -39.66 -33.45
N GLU A 14 -40.68 -38.41 -33.92
CA GLU A 14 -39.61 -37.46 -34.33
C GLU A 14 -40.08 -36.03 -33.91
N ASP A 15 -39.25 -34.99 -33.77
CA ASP A 15 -38.88 -34.07 -34.87
C ASP A 15 -37.71 -33.13 -34.51
N GLU A 16 -37.00 -32.67 -35.55
CA GLU A 16 -36.00 -31.59 -35.55
C GLU A 16 -36.67 -30.19 -35.53
N LEU A 17 -36.08 -29.05 -35.12
CA LEU A 17 -34.75 -28.55 -34.67
C LEU A 17 -35.05 -27.25 -33.82
N PRO A 18 -34.14 -26.30 -33.42
CA PRO A 18 -32.72 -26.13 -33.76
C PRO A 18 -31.74 -25.96 -32.58
N VAL A 19 -30.46 -26.04 -32.95
CA VAL A 19 -29.26 -25.76 -32.13
C VAL A 19 -29.34 -24.42 -31.39
N GLN A 20 -29.09 -24.44 -30.08
CA GLN A 20 -28.66 -23.25 -29.32
C GLN A 20 -27.22 -23.42 -28.85
N ASN A 21 -26.48 -22.30 -28.85
CA ASN A 21 -25.03 -22.26 -28.78
C ASN A 21 -24.46 -22.82 -27.46
N PRO A 22 -23.17 -23.25 -27.44
CA PRO A 22 -22.51 -23.65 -26.21
C PRO A 22 -22.57 -22.52 -25.18
N VAL A 23 -22.96 -22.84 -23.95
CA VAL A 23 -22.95 -21.89 -22.84
C VAL A 23 -21.53 -21.37 -22.67
N GLU A 24 -21.36 -20.08 -22.96
CA GLU A 24 -20.07 -19.40 -22.90
C GLU A 24 -19.57 -19.47 -21.45
N GLN A 25 -18.49 -20.21 -21.22
CA GLN A 25 -17.94 -20.41 -19.89
C GLN A 25 -17.49 -19.05 -19.35
N THR A 26 -18.26 -18.51 -18.40
CA THR A 26 -17.94 -17.27 -17.69
C THR A 26 -16.56 -17.43 -17.06
N LYS A 27 -15.54 -16.85 -17.68
CA LYS A 27 -14.18 -16.86 -17.15
C LYS A 27 -14.22 -16.12 -15.81
N GLU A 28 -14.10 -16.87 -14.71
CA GLU A 28 -13.93 -16.29 -13.38
C GLU A 28 -12.69 -15.41 -13.41
N VAL A 29 -12.92 -14.09 -13.43
CA VAL A 29 -11.84 -13.11 -13.28
C VAL A 29 -11.25 -13.35 -11.89
N PRO A 30 -9.95 -13.69 -11.74
CA PRO A 30 -9.39 -14.00 -10.44
C PRO A 30 -9.43 -12.75 -9.56
N VAL A 31 -10.39 -12.71 -8.63
CA VAL A 31 -10.48 -11.63 -7.64
C VAL A 31 -9.18 -11.66 -6.83
N PRO A 32 -8.38 -10.58 -6.81
CA PRO A 32 -7.08 -10.61 -6.17
C PRO A 32 -7.24 -10.89 -4.67
N PRO A 33 -6.34 -11.69 -4.05
CA PRO A 33 -6.44 -12.03 -2.65
C PRO A 33 -6.34 -10.76 -1.78
N ARG A 34 -7.43 -10.47 -1.09
CA ARG A 34 -7.56 -9.35 -0.17
C ARG A 34 -6.85 -9.65 1.14
N ILE A 35 -5.73 -8.97 1.38
CA ILE A 35 -4.91 -9.17 2.58
C ILE A 35 -5.53 -8.39 3.73
N LEU A 36 -5.68 -9.05 4.89
CA LEU A 36 -6.19 -8.43 6.11
C LEU A 36 -5.07 -7.66 6.84
N PHE A 37 -5.35 -6.41 7.17
CA PHE A 37 -4.49 -5.52 7.94
C PHE A 37 -5.26 -5.01 9.17
N VAL A 38 -4.59 -4.89 10.31
CA VAL A 38 -5.18 -4.53 11.61
C VAL A 38 -4.34 -3.42 12.28
N ALA A 39 -5.00 -2.36 12.74
CA ALA A 39 -4.40 -1.28 13.50
C ALA A 39 -4.34 -1.59 15.01
N THR A 40 -3.55 -0.83 15.77
CA THR A 40 -3.36 -1.05 17.22
C THR A 40 -4.59 -0.72 18.06
N ASP A 41 -5.57 0.00 17.50
CA ASP A 41 -6.90 0.24 18.08
C ASP A 41 -7.94 -0.84 17.71
N LEU A 42 -7.48 -1.94 17.09
CA LEU A 42 -8.24 -3.11 16.65
C LEU A 42 -9.25 -2.84 15.53
N GLU A 43 -9.13 -1.72 14.82
CA GLU A 43 -9.78 -1.55 13.52
C GLU A 43 -9.04 -2.39 12.46
N PHE A 44 -9.81 -3.06 11.61
CA PHE A 44 -9.26 -3.87 10.53
C PHE A 44 -9.79 -3.41 9.18
N ARG A 45 -8.97 -3.55 8.15
CA ARG A 45 -9.33 -3.29 6.75
C ARG A 45 -8.71 -4.36 5.87
N LYS A 46 -9.36 -4.66 4.75
CA LYS A 46 -8.81 -5.51 3.70
C LYS A 46 -8.32 -4.63 2.56
N PHE A 47 -7.08 -4.84 2.13
CA PHE A 47 -6.45 -4.06 1.07
C PHE A 47 -6.15 -4.95 -0.14
N ASP A 48 -6.40 -4.41 -1.32
CA ASP A 48 -6.06 -5.02 -2.60
C ASP A 48 -4.57 -4.71 -2.92
N ARG A 49 -3.76 -5.74 -3.26
CA ARG A 49 -2.37 -5.63 -3.73
C ARG A 49 -1.47 -4.61 -2.99
N VAL A 50 -1.28 -4.80 -1.69
CA VAL A 50 -0.11 -4.21 -1.00
C VAL A 50 1.16 -4.94 -1.44
N GLY A 51 2.32 -4.27 -1.51
CA GLY A 51 3.58 -4.89 -1.91
C GLY A 51 3.93 -6.06 -0.99
N ALA A 52 4.47 -7.16 -1.54
CA ALA A 52 4.67 -8.41 -0.79
C ALA A 52 5.59 -8.27 0.45
N LYS A 53 6.37 -7.19 0.53
CA LYS A 53 7.28 -6.85 1.63
C LYS A 53 6.71 -5.83 2.64
N ASP A 54 5.58 -5.20 2.33
CA ASP A 54 5.00 -4.14 3.15
C ASP A 54 4.29 -4.75 4.36
N ARG A 55 4.99 -4.78 5.51
CA ARG A 55 4.44 -5.28 6.78
C ARG A 55 3.43 -4.28 7.38
N ASP A 56 3.72 -2.99 7.24
CA ASP A 56 2.93 -1.86 7.74
C ASP A 56 2.52 -0.94 6.59
N ILE A 57 1.31 -0.38 6.69
CA ILE A 57 0.78 0.64 5.77
C ILE A 57 0.15 1.79 6.56
N GLU A 58 0.35 3.02 6.11
CA GLU A 58 -0.39 4.18 6.62
C GLU A 58 -1.62 4.43 5.73
N TYR A 59 -2.79 4.49 6.36
CA TYR A 59 -4.06 4.81 5.72
C TYR A 59 -4.90 5.65 6.67
N ASP A 60 -5.42 6.78 6.20
CA ASP A 60 -6.24 7.71 7.00
C ASP A 60 -5.55 8.15 8.32
N GLY A 61 -4.23 8.40 8.24
CA GLY A 61 -3.39 8.79 9.39
C GLY A 61 -3.21 7.70 10.46
N LYS A 62 -3.69 6.47 10.23
CA LYS A 62 -3.50 5.29 11.08
C LYS A 62 -2.54 4.31 10.42
N VAL A 63 -1.76 3.61 11.24
CA VAL A 63 -0.93 2.49 10.76
C VAL A 63 -1.69 1.20 10.96
N PHE A 64 -1.85 0.44 9.88
CA PHE A 64 -2.33 -0.92 9.92
C PHE A 64 -1.17 -1.86 9.61
N ARG A 65 -1.01 -2.92 10.40
CA ARG A 65 -0.05 -4.00 10.15
C ARG A 65 -0.76 -5.20 9.54
N ARG A 66 -0.13 -5.86 8.56
CA ARG A 66 -0.61 -7.12 7.98
C ARG A 66 -0.83 -8.14 9.09
N LEU A 67 -1.99 -8.81 9.11
CA LEU A 67 -2.27 -9.80 10.13
C LEU A 67 -1.42 -11.06 9.88
N ASP A 68 -0.45 -11.27 10.76
CA ASP A 68 0.37 -12.48 10.84
C ASP A 68 0.23 -13.12 12.25
N PRO A 69 0.60 -14.40 12.45
CA PRO A 69 0.45 -15.07 13.75
C PRO A 69 1.24 -14.41 14.89
N GLU A 70 2.36 -13.76 14.61
CA GLU A 70 3.17 -13.04 15.62
C GLU A 70 2.48 -11.75 16.05
N TYR A 71 1.96 -10.99 15.09
CA TYR A 71 1.24 -9.75 15.36
C TYR A 71 -0.06 -10.02 16.12
N PHE A 72 -0.78 -11.09 15.77
CA PHE A 72 -1.94 -11.53 16.56
C PHE A 72 -1.55 -11.86 18.02
N ALA A 73 -0.45 -12.59 18.22
CA ALA A 73 0.05 -12.89 19.56
C ALA A 73 0.46 -11.62 20.34
N TRP A 74 1.03 -10.62 19.66
CA TRP A 74 1.34 -9.32 20.25
C TRP A 74 0.06 -8.56 20.64
N LEU A 75 -0.94 -8.46 19.75
CA LEU A 75 -2.25 -7.87 20.04
C LEU A 75 -2.94 -8.57 21.22
N ARG A 76 -2.86 -9.91 21.29
CA ARG A 76 -3.38 -10.69 22.42
C ARG A 76 -2.71 -10.29 23.74
N SER A 77 -1.39 -10.07 23.74
CA SER A 77 -0.66 -9.60 24.92
C SER A 77 -1.09 -8.19 25.35
N ARG A 78 -1.38 -7.30 24.38
CA ARG A 78 -1.94 -5.97 24.64
C ARG A 78 -3.33 -6.05 25.26
N MET A 79 -4.18 -6.98 24.83
CA MET A 79 -5.48 -7.23 25.46
C MET A 79 -5.38 -7.77 26.88
N VAL A 80 -4.37 -8.60 27.20
CA VAL A 80 -4.11 -9.02 28.59
C VAL A 80 -3.70 -7.82 29.44
N ALA A 81 -2.80 -6.96 28.95
CA ALA A 81 -2.42 -5.74 29.65
C ALA A 81 -3.62 -4.77 29.85
N ALA A 82 -4.50 -4.63 28.86
CA ALA A 82 -5.72 -3.82 28.95
C ALA A 82 -6.71 -4.39 29.98
N ARG A 83 -6.88 -5.72 30.04
CA ARG A 83 -7.69 -6.40 31.08
C ARG A 83 -7.16 -6.11 32.48
N ASN A 84 -5.84 -6.21 32.67
CA ASN A 84 -5.22 -5.94 33.97
C ASN A 84 -5.36 -4.46 34.37
N ALA A 85 -5.28 -3.54 33.41
CA ALA A 85 -5.52 -2.11 33.65
C ALA A 85 -6.99 -1.82 34.02
N HIS A 86 -7.95 -2.49 33.38
CA HIS A 86 -9.38 -2.44 33.73
C HIS A 86 -9.64 -2.95 35.14
N GLN A 87 -9.12 -4.13 35.49
CA GLN A 87 -9.22 -4.70 36.84
C GLN A 87 -8.56 -3.82 37.92
N ALA A 88 -7.54 -3.04 37.56
CA ALA A 88 -6.89 -2.06 38.45
C ALA A 88 -7.57 -0.67 38.45
N GLY A 89 -8.75 -0.52 37.84
CA GLY A 89 -9.50 0.75 37.76
C GLY A 89 -8.88 1.83 36.86
N LYS A 90 -7.82 1.50 36.10
CA LYS A 90 -7.08 2.43 35.23
C LYS A 90 -7.66 2.56 33.82
N LEU A 91 -8.64 1.73 33.47
CA LEU A 91 -9.32 1.73 32.18
C LEU A 91 -10.84 1.68 32.41
N PRO A 92 -11.64 2.64 31.90
CA PRO A 92 -13.10 2.63 32.08
C PRO A 92 -13.79 1.44 31.41
N ASP A 93 -14.91 0.98 31.97
CA ASP A 93 -15.72 -0.14 31.45
C ASP A 93 -16.10 0.05 29.97
N ARG A 94 -16.51 1.27 29.58
CA ARG A 94 -16.88 1.60 28.20
C ARG A 94 -15.73 1.33 27.23
N THR A 95 -14.51 1.73 27.59
CA THR A 95 -13.32 1.54 26.76
C THR A 95 -12.90 0.08 26.72
N TRP A 96 -12.94 -0.62 27.86
CA TRP A 96 -12.66 -2.05 27.93
C TRP A 96 -13.63 -2.89 27.08
N ASN A 97 -14.94 -2.63 27.18
CA ASN A 97 -15.95 -3.35 26.41
C ASN A 97 -15.79 -3.13 24.90
N LEU A 98 -15.50 -1.90 24.46
CA LEU A 98 -15.23 -1.60 23.05
C LEU A 98 -13.99 -2.33 22.52
N LEU A 99 -12.88 -2.34 23.29
CA LEU A 99 -11.67 -3.08 22.93
C LEU A 99 -11.92 -4.59 22.85
N ARG A 100 -12.67 -5.15 23.81
CA ARG A 100 -13.05 -6.57 23.81
C ARG A 100 -13.89 -6.94 22.58
N GLU A 101 -14.88 -6.12 22.24
CA GLU A 101 -15.73 -6.35 21.07
C GLU A 101 -14.92 -6.32 19.77
N ARG A 102 -14.08 -5.29 19.58
CA ARG A 102 -13.18 -5.19 18.42
C ARG A 102 -12.21 -6.38 18.35
N PHE A 103 -11.64 -6.79 19.49
CA PHE A 103 -10.72 -7.92 19.54
C PHE A 103 -11.38 -9.24 19.14
N ASN A 104 -12.62 -9.49 19.58
CA ASN A 104 -13.34 -10.72 19.23
C ASN A 104 -13.51 -10.85 17.71
N ARG A 105 -13.89 -9.75 17.02
CA ARG A 105 -14.01 -9.71 15.55
C ARG A 105 -12.66 -9.99 14.86
N VAL A 106 -11.57 -9.41 15.37
CA VAL A 106 -10.20 -9.67 14.88
C VAL A 106 -9.79 -11.13 15.13
N GLN A 107 -10.17 -11.72 16.26
CA GLN A 107 -9.87 -13.11 16.59
C GLN A 107 -10.63 -14.09 15.68
N GLU A 108 -11.90 -13.85 15.38
CA GLU A 108 -12.69 -14.65 14.43
C GLU A 108 -12.03 -14.67 13.05
N LEU A 109 -11.66 -13.49 12.53
CA LEU A 109 -10.94 -13.35 11.26
C LEU A 109 -9.55 -14.01 11.30
N ALA A 110 -8.80 -13.86 12.38
CA ALA A 110 -7.49 -14.50 12.55
C ALA A 110 -7.59 -16.02 12.50
N ILE A 111 -8.60 -16.61 13.17
CA ILE A 111 -8.84 -18.06 13.15
C ILE A 111 -9.21 -18.51 11.73
N GLN A 112 -10.04 -17.74 11.02
CA GLN A 112 -10.45 -18.04 9.64
C GLN A 112 -9.29 -17.99 8.64
N GLU A 113 -8.41 -16.99 8.72
CA GLU A 113 -7.35 -16.77 7.72
C GLU A 113 -6.01 -17.46 8.05
N LEU A 114 -5.68 -17.63 9.34
CA LEU A 114 -4.37 -18.15 9.79
C LEU A 114 -4.46 -19.53 10.48
N GLY A 115 -5.64 -19.92 10.94
CA GLY A 115 -5.87 -21.19 11.63
C GLY A 115 -5.43 -21.20 13.10
N ASP A 116 -6.31 -21.71 13.97
CA ASP A 116 -6.14 -21.75 15.43
C ASP A 116 -4.77 -22.32 15.89
N LYS A 117 -4.33 -23.44 15.30
CA LYS A 117 -3.04 -24.09 15.65
C LYS A 117 -1.83 -23.15 15.45
N ALA A 118 -1.82 -22.33 14.40
CA ALA A 118 -0.73 -21.40 14.15
C ALA A 118 -0.73 -20.25 15.16
N LEU A 119 -1.91 -19.69 15.45
CA LEU A 119 -2.09 -18.64 16.45
C LEU A 119 -1.69 -19.12 17.85
N GLN A 120 -2.13 -20.31 18.27
CA GLN A 120 -1.77 -20.89 19.57
C GLN A 120 -0.26 -21.12 19.71
N LYS A 121 0.43 -21.55 18.63
CA LYS A 121 1.89 -21.67 18.62
C LYS A 121 2.55 -20.32 18.88
N SER A 122 2.20 -19.29 18.10
CA SER A 122 2.78 -17.96 18.25
C SER A 122 2.47 -17.29 19.59
N VAL A 123 1.25 -17.46 20.13
CA VAL A 123 0.88 -16.96 21.47
C VAL A 123 1.73 -17.59 22.58
N ARG A 124 2.20 -18.83 22.42
CA ARG A 124 3.07 -19.51 23.39
C ARG A 124 4.55 -19.14 23.23
N SER A 125 5.02 -18.85 22.03
CA SER A 125 6.45 -18.61 21.75
C SER A 125 6.85 -17.14 21.67
N LEU A 126 5.93 -16.22 21.41
CA LEU A 126 6.25 -14.80 21.27
C LEU A 126 6.63 -14.17 22.63
N ASN A 127 7.76 -13.46 22.67
CA ASN A 127 8.05 -12.50 23.73
C ASN A 127 7.52 -11.10 23.34
N PRO A 128 6.48 -10.56 23.99
CA PRO A 128 5.89 -9.27 23.59
C PRO A 128 6.80 -8.06 23.84
N LYS A 129 7.86 -8.19 24.65
CA LYS A 129 8.79 -7.09 24.95
C LYS A 129 9.82 -6.87 23.84
N THR A 130 10.13 -7.91 23.05
CA THR A 130 11.09 -7.86 21.95
C THR A 130 10.41 -7.75 20.57
N TYR A 131 9.08 -7.75 20.53
CA TYR A 131 8.33 -7.57 19.29
C TYR A 131 8.24 -6.08 18.94
N GLU A 132 8.70 -5.73 17.74
CA GLU A 132 8.59 -4.39 17.18
C GLU A 132 7.11 -4.04 16.98
N ALA A 133 6.57 -3.06 17.73
CA ALA A 133 5.20 -2.61 17.54
C ALA A 133 4.99 -1.98 16.14
N PRO A 134 3.75 -1.95 15.60
CA PRO A 134 3.42 -1.11 14.46
C PRO A 134 3.65 0.36 14.86
N ALA A 135 4.72 0.94 14.33
CA ALA A 135 5.03 2.34 14.52
C ALA A 135 4.50 3.12 13.32
N LYS A 136 4.10 4.38 13.54
CA LYS A 136 4.23 5.35 12.45
C LYS A 136 5.69 5.31 12.05
N HIS A 137 5.98 4.90 10.82
CA HIS A 137 7.31 5.11 10.25
C HIS A 137 7.57 6.60 10.43
N GLN A 138 8.43 6.94 11.39
CA GLN A 138 8.93 8.31 11.48
C GLN A 138 9.50 8.57 10.11
N LYS A 139 8.90 9.51 9.36
CA LYS A 139 9.47 9.95 8.10
C LYS A 139 10.84 10.47 8.50
N LYS A 140 11.87 9.64 8.29
CA LYS A 140 13.25 10.02 8.55
C LYS A 140 13.41 11.30 7.74
N ASP A 141 13.77 12.39 8.39
CA ASP A 141 13.84 13.70 7.75
C ASP A 141 14.88 13.62 6.64
N TRP A 142 14.41 13.26 5.45
CA TRP A 142 15.17 13.30 4.22
C TRP A 142 15.50 14.76 4.00
N ILE A 143 16.78 15.09 3.99
CA ILE A 143 17.27 16.44 3.74
C ILE A 143 18.39 16.27 2.74
N TYR A 144 18.11 16.69 1.50
CA TYR A 144 19.08 16.73 0.42
C TYR A 144 18.97 18.08 -0.31
N PRO A 145 20.09 18.76 -0.62
CA PRO A 145 21.45 18.46 -0.18
C PRO A 145 21.62 18.58 1.34
N ALA A 146 22.49 17.77 1.95
CA ALA A 146 22.65 17.78 3.42
C ALA A 146 23.31 19.06 3.97
N GLU A 147 24.09 19.75 3.13
CA GLU A 147 24.82 20.99 3.45
C GLU A 147 23.93 22.24 3.35
N GLU A 148 22.82 22.15 2.60
CA GLU A 148 21.86 23.23 2.46
C GLU A 148 20.76 23.08 3.52
N ALA A 149 20.38 24.19 4.14
CA ALA A 149 19.36 24.23 5.19
C ALA A 149 18.30 25.29 4.88
N TRP A 150 17.62 25.14 3.75
CA TRP A 150 16.64 26.11 3.28
C TRP A 150 15.32 26.00 4.06
N LYS A 151 14.55 27.10 4.05
CA LYS A 151 13.38 27.28 4.92
C LYS A 151 12.20 26.37 4.55
N CYS A 152 12.00 26.07 3.26
CA CYS A 152 10.86 25.29 2.80
C CYS A 152 11.28 23.85 2.47
N LYS A 153 10.86 22.89 3.31
CA LYS A 153 11.16 21.47 3.13
C LYS A 153 9.90 20.70 2.74
N GLN A 154 10.03 19.76 1.80
CA GLN A 154 8.99 18.83 1.42
C GLN A 154 9.31 17.45 2.03
N PRO A 155 8.43 16.83 2.82
CA PRO A 155 8.69 15.50 3.37
C PRO A 155 8.67 14.45 2.25
N VAL A 156 9.66 13.56 2.27
CA VAL A 156 9.85 12.49 1.27
C VAL A 156 9.72 11.13 1.95
N THR A 157 9.14 10.14 1.28
CA THR A 157 9.05 8.76 1.78
C THR A 157 10.18 7.89 1.26
N SER A 158 10.58 6.87 2.02
CA SER A 158 11.58 5.89 1.57
C SER A 158 11.19 5.18 0.26
N ARG A 159 9.88 5.08 -0.04
CA ARG A 159 9.38 4.54 -1.32
C ARG A 159 9.65 5.49 -2.48
N ALA A 160 9.45 6.80 -2.30
CA ALA A 160 9.79 7.79 -3.31
C ALA A 160 11.31 7.79 -3.60
N VAL A 161 12.14 7.74 -2.55
CA VAL A 161 13.60 7.58 -2.68
C VAL A 161 13.96 6.34 -3.49
N ALA A 162 13.42 5.16 -3.13
CA ALA A 162 13.71 3.91 -3.80
C ALA A 162 13.30 3.89 -5.30
N LYS A 163 12.23 4.59 -5.69
CA LYS A 163 11.86 4.77 -7.10
C LYS A 163 12.91 5.61 -7.85
N VAL A 164 13.41 6.68 -7.24
CA VAL A 164 14.45 7.53 -7.83
C VAL A 164 15.80 6.81 -7.87
N ASP A 165 16.17 6.06 -6.83
CA ASP A 165 17.36 5.21 -6.81
C ASP A 165 17.39 4.22 -7.98
N ALA A 166 16.23 3.60 -8.29
CA ALA A 166 16.11 2.63 -9.38
C ALA A 166 16.37 3.22 -10.79
N ILE A 167 16.23 4.54 -10.97
CA ILE A 167 16.52 5.23 -12.24
C ILE A 167 17.75 6.14 -12.19
N ARG A 168 18.43 6.25 -11.04
CA ARG A 168 19.49 7.23 -10.79
C ARG A 168 20.59 7.16 -11.84
N ASP A 169 21.15 5.97 -12.05
CA ASP A 169 22.28 5.79 -12.95
C ASP A 169 21.89 6.03 -14.42
N GLU A 170 20.67 5.65 -14.82
CA GLU A 170 20.13 5.92 -16.15
C GLU A 170 19.91 7.42 -16.37
N ALA A 171 19.36 8.13 -15.38
CA ALA A 171 19.13 9.57 -15.44
C ALA A 171 20.45 10.35 -15.47
N MET A 172 21.44 9.99 -14.63
CA MET A 172 22.76 10.61 -14.64
C MET A 172 23.49 10.38 -15.97
N ALA A 173 23.40 9.17 -16.55
CA ALA A 173 23.93 8.88 -17.89
C ALA A 173 23.27 9.72 -19.00
N LYS A 174 22.03 10.20 -18.77
CA LYS A 174 21.27 11.11 -19.65
C LYS A 174 21.42 12.59 -19.26
N GLY A 175 22.41 12.94 -18.45
CA GLY A 175 22.76 14.32 -18.13
C GLY A 175 21.93 14.97 -17.02
N TRP A 176 21.22 14.19 -16.19
CA TRP A 176 20.56 14.73 -14.99
C TRP A 176 21.54 14.91 -13.83
N HIS A 177 21.45 16.05 -13.15
CA HIS A 177 22.17 16.28 -11.90
C HIS A 177 21.45 15.64 -10.71
N GLU A 178 22.22 15.13 -9.74
CA GLU A 178 21.69 14.46 -8.54
C GLU A 178 20.71 15.33 -7.74
N ALA A 179 20.95 16.64 -7.63
CA ALA A 179 20.01 17.59 -7.02
C ALA A 179 18.64 17.61 -7.72
N ARG A 180 18.58 17.51 -9.05
CA ARG A 180 17.32 17.43 -9.80
C ARG A 180 16.54 16.14 -9.52
N LEU A 181 17.20 15.11 -9.00
CA LEU A 181 16.58 13.86 -8.61
C LEU A 181 16.13 13.89 -7.14
N TYR A 182 17.00 14.29 -6.21
CA TYR A 182 16.81 14.08 -4.77
C TYR A 182 16.51 15.31 -3.92
N GLN A 183 16.68 16.54 -4.43
CA GLN A 183 16.50 17.75 -3.62
C GLN A 183 15.07 17.90 -3.14
N ASN A 184 14.91 18.08 -1.82
CA ASN A 184 13.59 18.20 -1.19
C ASN A 184 13.39 19.49 -0.41
N GLN A 185 14.24 20.49 -0.67
CA GLN A 185 14.14 21.81 -0.08
C GLN A 185 14.18 22.90 -1.15
N GLY A 186 13.34 23.92 -0.96
CA GLY A 186 13.12 25.01 -1.90
C GLY A 186 13.32 26.39 -1.25
N ARG A 187 13.64 27.39 -2.07
CA ARG A 187 13.61 28.81 -1.63
C ARG A 187 12.17 29.25 -1.37
N PHE A 188 11.24 28.68 -2.13
CA PHE A 188 9.81 28.85 -2.02
C PHE A 188 9.14 27.56 -1.54
N ARG A 189 7.87 27.64 -1.12
CA ARG A 189 7.10 26.49 -0.65
C ARG A 189 6.72 25.57 -1.81
N PHE A 190 6.98 24.26 -1.68
CA PHE A 190 6.52 23.24 -2.63
C PHE A 190 5.02 23.40 -2.99
N PRO A 191 4.63 23.28 -4.28
CA PRO A 191 5.46 22.95 -5.46
C PRO A 191 6.07 24.17 -6.18
N CYS A 192 6.12 25.35 -5.55
CA CYS A 192 6.68 26.55 -6.17
C CYS A 192 8.22 26.56 -6.14
N GLY A 193 8.83 27.13 -7.19
CA GLY A 193 10.29 27.14 -7.39
C GLY A 193 10.76 26.00 -8.28
N GLN A 194 12.00 26.10 -8.79
CA GLN A 194 12.63 25.08 -9.64
C GLN A 194 13.59 24.17 -8.86
N ASP A 195 13.65 24.34 -7.54
CA ASP A 195 14.69 23.71 -6.72
C ASP A 195 14.30 22.29 -6.26
N TYR A 196 13.02 21.94 -6.27
CA TYR A 196 12.54 20.62 -5.85
C TYR A 196 12.80 19.57 -6.94
N GLY A 197 13.52 18.50 -6.56
CA GLY A 197 13.83 17.37 -7.40
C GLY A 197 12.68 16.35 -7.52
N LEU A 198 12.83 15.42 -8.47
CA LEU A 198 11.86 14.39 -8.84
C LEU A 198 11.28 13.64 -7.63
N VAL A 199 12.09 13.36 -6.61
CA VAL A 199 11.70 12.60 -5.41
C VAL A 199 10.51 13.22 -4.66
N CYS A 200 10.26 14.52 -4.83
CA CYS A 200 9.12 15.22 -4.23
C CYS A 200 7.78 14.96 -4.94
N PHE A 201 7.81 14.34 -6.13
CA PHE A 201 6.67 14.20 -7.05
C PHE A 201 6.28 12.73 -7.33
N VAL A 202 6.93 11.75 -6.70
CA VAL A 202 6.79 10.30 -7.01
C VAL A 202 6.42 9.46 -5.77
N ASP A 203 5.63 10.02 -4.85
CA ASP A 203 5.15 9.33 -3.65
C ASP A 203 3.95 8.40 -3.96
N GLY A 204 3.53 7.59 -2.99
CA GLY A 204 2.30 6.79 -3.11
C GLY A 204 2.27 5.86 -4.34
N ASP A 205 1.18 5.96 -5.11
CA ASP A 205 0.88 5.16 -6.31
C ASP A 205 1.44 5.75 -7.62
N GLN A 206 2.18 6.86 -7.57
CA GLN A 206 2.82 7.48 -8.73
C GLN A 206 4.02 6.65 -9.17
N GLU A 207 4.08 6.19 -10.42
CA GLU A 207 5.21 5.40 -10.93
C GLU A 207 6.04 6.19 -11.95
N ILE A 208 7.33 5.88 -12.05
CA ILE A 208 8.23 6.53 -13.01
C ILE A 208 8.08 5.86 -14.38
N GLY A 209 7.82 6.68 -15.40
CA GLY A 209 7.69 6.26 -16.80
C GLY A 209 9.00 6.43 -17.58
N ALA A 210 8.92 6.97 -18.80
CA ALA A 210 10.10 7.18 -19.63
C ALA A 210 11.09 8.17 -18.99
N VAL A 211 12.37 7.76 -18.90
CA VAL A 211 13.50 8.62 -18.52
C VAL A 211 14.20 9.09 -19.81
N THR A 212 14.28 10.40 -20.02
CA THR A 212 14.97 11.02 -21.17
C THR A 212 15.88 12.14 -20.68
N GLU A 213 16.80 12.63 -21.51
CA GLU A 213 17.63 13.80 -21.17
C GLU A 213 16.78 15.05 -20.84
N ARG A 214 15.60 15.17 -21.45
CA ARG A 214 14.72 16.35 -21.40
C ARG A 214 13.63 16.28 -20.32
N PHE A 215 13.13 15.09 -20.02
CA PHE A 215 12.08 14.88 -19.03
C PHE A 215 12.07 13.45 -18.48
N ILE A 216 11.54 13.33 -17.27
CA ILE A 216 11.15 12.06 -16.67
C ILE A 216 9.63 12.05 -16.51
N GLU A 217 8.97 10.97 -16.91
CA GLU A 217 7.52 10.84 -16.79
C GLU A 217 7.10 10.36 -15.40
N ILE A 218 5.99 10.91 -14.91
CA ILE A 218 5.34 10.56 -13.65
C ILE A 218 3.92 10.10 -13.96
N ILE A 219 3.68 8.80 -13.83
CA ILE A 219 2.42 8.13 -14.16
C ILE A 219 1.58 8.05 -12.89
N HIS A 220 0.46 8.77 -12.87
CA HIS A 220 -0.52 8.75 -11.77
C HIS A 220 -1.56 7.67 -12.04
N GLY A 221 -1.92 6.90 -11.00
CA GLY A 221 -2.96 5.87 -11.12
C GLY A 221 -2.61 4.79 -12.15
N ALA A 222 -1.36 4.32 -12.18
CA ALA A 222 -0.87 3.33 -13.14
C ALA A 222 -1.68 2.01 -13.16
N GLY A 223 -2.36 1.67 -12.06
CA GLY A 223 -3.27 0.53 -11.95
C GLY A 223 -4.74 0.83 -12.28
N THR A 224 -5.08 2.03 -12.76
CA THR A 224 -6.46 2.45 -13.07
C THR A 224 -6.77 2.33 -14.57
N GLN A 225 -8.06 2.39 -14.93
CA GLN A 225 -8.51 2.32 -16.33
C GLN A 225 -8.07 3.54 -17.18
N ARG A 226 -7.65 4.64 -16.55
CA ARG A 226 -7.20 5.88 -17.21
C ARG A 226 -6.02 6.49 -16.44
N PRO A 227 -4.80 5.94 -16.58
CA PRO A 227 -3.61 6.56 -16.01
C PRO A 227 -3.39 7.96 -16.62
N SER A 228 -2.78 8.87 -15.87
CA SER A 228 -2.42 10.20 -16.37
C SER A 228 -0.94 10.49 -16.17
N THR A 229 -0.30 11.02 -17.22
CA THR A 229 1.15 11.21 -17.26
C THR A 229 1.51 12.68 -17.15
N LEU A 230 2.32 13.02 -16.15
CA LEU A 230 2.98 14.32 -16.00
C LEU A 230 4.44 14.20 -16.46
N ARG A 231 5.02 15.29 -16.98
CA ARG A 231 6.45 15.35 -17.35
C ARG A 231 7.19 16.29 -16.40
N PHE A 232 8.14 15.73 -15.66
CA PHE A 232 9.12 16.49 -14.88
C PHE A 232 10.26 16.86 -15.83
N TYR A 233 10.35 18.12 -16.24
CA TYR A 233 11.32 18.58 -17.24
C TYR A 233 12.67 18.89 -16.62
N ASN A 234 13.74 18.51 -17.32
CA ASN A 234 15.11 18.92 -17.00
C ASN A 234 15.31 20.40 -17.45
N PRO A 235 15.51 21.35 -16.53
CA PRO A 235 15.73 22.75 -16.90
C PRO A 235 17.14 23.02 -17.42
N ASP A 236 18.09 22.09 -17.19
CA ASP A 236 19.51 22.28 -17.48
C ASP A 236 19.84 21.98 -18.97
N VAL A 237 18.89 21.41 -19.73
CA VAL A 237 18.99 21.14 -21.17
C VAL A 237 18.03 21.99 -22.03
N PRO A 238 18.37 22.31 -23.30
CA PRO A 238 17.49 23.07 -24.18
C PRO A 238 16.16 22.36 -24.49
N GLN A 239 15.06 22.97 -24.06
CA GLN A 239 13.70 22.52 -24.35
C GLN A 239 13.18 23.16 -25.65
N PRO A 240 12.44 22.42 -26.51
CA PRO A 240 12.08 22.89 -27.84
C PRO A 240 11.11 24.10 -27.89
N TRP A 241 10.44 24.42 -26.78
CA TRP A 241 9.59 25.63 -26.64
C TRP A 241 10.31 26.83 -26.02
N LEU A 242 11.53 26.67 -25.49
CA LEU A 242 12.29 27.72 -24.83
C LEU A 242 13.36 28.28 -25.78
N LYS A 243 13.05 29.41 -26.42
CA LYS A 243 14.07 30.23 -27.08
C LYS A 243 14.94 30.90 -26.01
N LYS A 244 16.23 30.57 -25.94
CA LYS A 244 17.18 31.37 -25.17
C LYS A 244 17.27 32.75 -25.84
N VAL A 245 16.92 33.80 -25.12
CA VAL A 245 17.33 35.15 -25.44
C VAL A 245 18.78 35.26 -24.97
N GLU A 246 19.72 35.47 -25.88
CA GLU A 246 21.09 35.75 -25.48
C GLU A 246 21.12 37.11 -24.75
N PRO A 247 21.74 37.21 -23.56
CA PRO A 247 21.95 38.50 -22.94
C PRO A 247 22.99 39.27 -23.76
N ASP A 248 22.64 40.48 -24.21
CA ASP A 248 23.60 41.41 -24.80
C ASP A 248 24.80 41.63 -23.86
N LYS A 249 25.99 41.71 -24.45
CA LYS A 249 27.28 41.85 -23.75
C LYS A 249 27.58 43.28 -23.32
#